data_AF-A0A3R9WA01-F1
#
_entry.id   AF-A0A3R9WA01-F1
#
_cell.length_a   1.000
_cell.length_b   1.000
_cell.length_c   1.000
_cell.angle_alpha   90.00
_cell.angle_beta   90.00
_cell.angle_gamma   90.00
#
_symmetry.space_group_name_H-M   'P 1'
#
loop_
_entity.id
_entity.type
_entity.pdbx_description
1 polymer ?
#
loop_
_entity_poly.entity_id
_entity_poly.type
_entity_poly.pdbx_seq_one_letter_code
_entity_poly.pdbx_strand_id
1 'polypeptide(L)'
;AGDGYLFAALLACAAGYTEGGRLARDLPGWQVIGWALVACLPLNLAGAAVGLAYEPVHLGVHGVAGLLWAAAGSTFLGLYVWYRGMAEIGAPRASQLQLAQPLLTLLWSVALLGEQLSPAAPAAACAVLVCIAVTQRAQSG
;
A
#
# COMPACT_ATOMS: atom_id res chain seq x y z
N ALA A 1 1.42 -20.09 12.16
CA ALA A 1 1.13 -18.82 12.87
C ALA A 1 1.20 -17.63 11.90
N GLY A 2 2.27 -17.48 11.09
CA GLY A 2 2.41 -16.40 10.10
C GLY A 2 1.23 -16.24 9.15
N ASP A 3 0.71 -17.32 8.58
CA ASP A 3 -0.44 -17.26 7.66
C ASP A 3 -1.71 -16.72 8.33
N GLY A 4 -1.91 -17.02 9.62
CA GLY A 4 -3.03 -16.49 10.40
C GLY A 4 -2.91 -14.98 10.61
N TYR A 5 -1.70 -14.47 10.88
CA TYR A 5 -1.45 -13.04 10.97
C TYR A 5 -1.62 -12.34 9.62
N LEU A 6 -1.18 -12.96 8.52
CA LEU A 6 -1.39 -12.43 7.17
C LEU A 6 -2.89 -12.36 6.83
N PHE A 7 -3.65 -13.40 7.16
CA PHE A 7 -5.09 -13.42 6.94
C PHE A 7 -5.80 -12.32 7.75
N ALA A 8 -5.47 -12.17 9.04
CA ALA A 8 -6.02 -11.12 9.87
C ALA A 8 -5.65 -9.72 9.36
N ALA A 9 -4.40 -9.51 8.94
CA ALA A 9 -3.94 -8.26 8.35
C ALA A 9 -4.70 -7.94 7.07
N LEU A 10 -4.95 -8.94 6.22
CA LEU A 10 -5.73 -8.77 4.98
C LEU A 10 -7.15 -8.29 5.27
N LEU A 11 -7.83 -8.88 6.26
CA LEU A 11 -9.17 -8.43 6.68
C LEU A 11 -9.15 -7.01 7.26
N ALA A 12 -8.17 -6.68 8.11
CA ALA A 12 -8.02 -5.36 8.69
C ALA A 12 -7.75 -4.30 7.60
N CYS A 13 -6.86 -4.59 6.65
CA CYS A 13 -6.56 -3.72 5.52
C CYS A 13 -7.79 -3.53 4.62
N ALA A 14 -8.54 -4.60 4.32
CA ALA A 14 -9.75 -4.51 3.52
C ALA A 14 -10.80 -3.60 4.19
N ALA A 15 -11.04 -3.78 5.49
CA ALA A 15 -11.95 -2.93 6.26
C ALA A 15 -11.47 -1.47 6.33
N GLY A 16 -10.18 -1.24 6.59
CA GLY A 16 -9.61 0.11 6.61
C GLY A 16 -9.70 0.80 5.25
N TYR A 17 -9.51 0.05 4.16
CA TYR A 17 -9.60 0.57 2.80
C TYR A 17 -11.02 0.96 2.42
N THR A 18 -12.02 0.12 2.73
CA THR A 18 -13.43 0.43 2.45
C THR A 18 -13.90 1.63 3.26
N GLU A 19 -13.56 1.70 4.55
CA GLU A 19 -13.89 2.82 5.42
C GLU A 19 -13.18 4.11 4.99
N GLY A 20 -11.89 4.04 4.65
CA GLY A 20 -11.14 5.19 4.15
C GLY A 20 -11.71 5.71 2.83
N GLY A 21 -12.12 4.82 1.93
CA GLY A 21 -12.81 5.19 0.68
C GLY A 21 -14.19 5.80 0.91
N ARG A 22 -14.91 5.36 1.96
CA ARG A 22 -16.17 5.98 2.40
C ARG A 22 -15.95 7.38 2.95
N LEU A 23 -15.04 7.52 3.91
CA LEU A 23 -14.70 8.80 4.55
C LEU A 23 -14.17 9.83 3.56
N ALA A 24 -13.44 9.42 2.52
CA ALA A 24 -12.93 10.32 1.49
C ALA A 24 -14.03 11.01 0.67
N ARG A 25 -15.28 10.52 0.70
CA ARG A 25 -16.42 11.18 0.05
C ARG A 25 -16.95 12.37 0.87
N ASP A 26 -16.82 12.28 2.19
CA ASP A 26 -17.40 13.25 3.12
C ASP A 26 -16.34 14.20 3.70
N LEU A 27 -15.07 13.78 3.73
CA LEU A 27 -13.94 14.51 4.29
C LEU A 27 -12.87 14.77 3.23
N PRO A 28 -12.16 15.91 3.29
CA PRO A 28 -11.01 16.14 2.43
C PRO A 28 -9.91 15.11 2.73
N GLY A 29 -9.26 14.59 1.67
CA GLY A 29 -8.33 13.47 1.78
C GLY A 29 -7.18 13.65 2.79
N TRP A 30 -6.75 14.89 3.06
CA TRP A 30 -5.70 15.17 4.05
C TRP A 30 -6.17 14.94 5.49
N GLN A 31 -7.47 15.14 5.78
CA GLN A 31 -8.05 14.84 7.09
C GLN A 31 -8.20 13.33 7.28
N VAL A 32 -8.58 12.61 6.23
CA VAL A 32 -8.69 11.14 6.28
C VAL A 32 -7.34 10.52 6.64
N ILE A 33 -6.26 10.88 5.94
CA ILE A 33 -4.92 10.36 6.27
C ILE A 33 -4.39 10.93 7.58
N GLY A 34 -4.65 12.21 7.89
CA GLY A 34 -4.20 12.84 9.13
C GLY A 34 -4.74 12.10 10.37
N TRP A 35 -6.05 11.84 10.40
CA TRP A 35 -6.67 11.10 11.49
C TRP A 35 -6.24 9.63 11.53
N ALA A 36 -6.07 8.99 10.37
CA ALA A 36 -5.53 7.62 10.31
C ALA A 36 -4.12 7.54 10.91
N LEU A 37 -3.23 8.49 10.60
CA LEU A 37 -1.88 8.55 11.16
C LEU A 37 -1.89 8.77 12.67
N VAL A 38 -2.75 9.66 13.17
CA VAL A 38 -2.90 9.88 14.62
C VAL A 38 -3.40 8.62 15.32
N ALA A 39 -4.38 7.91 14.73
CA ALA A 39 -4.90 6.66 15.28
C ALA A 39 -3.86 5.53 15.25
N CYS A 40 -3.04 5.46 14.21
CA CYS A 40 -1.96 4.46 14.08
C CYS A 40 -0.70 4.81 14.89
N LEU A 41 -0.54 6.07 15.33
CA LEU A 41 0.64 6.53 16.07
C LEU A 41 1.01 5.66 17.29
N PRO A 42 0.09 5.34 18.23
CA PRO A 42 0.44 4.51 19.39
C PRO A 42 0.96 3.12 19.00
N LEU A 43 0.36 2.50 17.98
CA LEU A 43 0.78 1.20 17.47
C LEU A 43 2.16 1.30 16.80
N ASN A 44 2.39 2.33 16.00
CA ASN A 44 3.68 2.59 15.35
C ASN A 44 4.78 2.87 16.38
N LEU A 45 4.49 3.62 17.44
CA LEU A 45 5.44 3.88 18.53
C LEU A 45 5.78 2.60 19.31
N ALA A 46 4.78 1.78 19.63
CA ALA A 46 5.02 0.48 20.26
C ALA A 46 5.86 -0.44 19.36
N GLY A 47 5.54 -0.51 18.07
CA GLY A 47 6.31 -1.27 17.08
C GLY A 47 7.75 -0.75 16.94
N ALA A 48 7.95 0.57 16.92
CA ALA A 48 9.27 1.18 16.88
C ALA A 48 10.08 0.86 18.15
N ALA A 49 9.47 0.94 19.34
CA ALA A 49 10.13 0.60 20.60
C ALA A 49 10.57 -0.87 20.66
N VAL A 50 9.72 -1.79 20.19
CA VAL A 50 10.08 -3.20 20.06
C VAL A 50 11.19 -3.39 19.02
N GLY A 51 11.09 -2.74 17.87
CA GLY A 51 12.10 -2.82 16.80
C GLY A 51 13.48 -2.35 17.25
N LEU A 52 13.55 -1.27 18.05
CA LEU A 52 14.78 -0.77 18.64
C LEU A 52 15.46 -1.75 19.61
N ALA A 53 14.72 -2.73 20.14
CA ALA A 53 15.29 -3.80 20.95
C ALA A 53 16.03 -4.87 20.13
N TYR A 54 15.72 -4.97 18.83
CA TYR A 54 16.32 -5.95 17.91
C TYR A 54 17.35 -5.33 16.97
N GLU A 55 17.16 -4.08 16.55
CA GLU A 55 18.04 -3.39 15.61
C GLU A 55 18.41 -1.99 16.14
N PRO A 56 19.70 -1.68 16.33
CA PRO A 56 20.14 -0.37 16.78
C PRO A 56 19.78 0.73 15.77
N VAL A 57 19.37 1.90 16.27
CA VAL A 57 19.06 3.03 15.39
C VAL A 57 20.36 3.65 14.85
N HIS A 58 20.43 3.81 13.52
CA HIS A 58 21.49 4.53 12.85
C HIS A 58 21.00 5.91 12.40
N LEU A 59 21.25 6.96 13.21
CA LEU A 59 20.87 8.35 12.92
C LEU A 59 21.78 9.02 11.89
N GLY A 60 22.01 8.37 10.74
CA GLY A 60 22.71 8.99 9.62
C GLY A 60 21.79 9.90 8.81
N VAL A 61 22.38 10.83 8.04
CA VAL A 61 21.63 11.72 7.11
C VAL A 61 20.74 10.89 6.18
N HIS A 62 21.24 9.78 5.64
CA HIS A 62 20.45 8.87 4.80
C HIS A 62 19.27 8.22 5.53
N GLY A 63 19.46 7.82 6.80
CA GLY A 63 18.41 7.20 7.60
C GLY A 63 17.29 8.19 7.92
N VAL A 64 17.64 9.41 8.33
CA VAL A 64 16.67 10.46 8.63
C VAL A 64 15.96 10.93 7.36
N ALA A 65 16.70 11.13 6.26
CA ALA A 65 16.11 11.50 4.97
C ALA A 65 15.16 10.41 4.45
N GLY A 66 15.54 9.14 4.57
CA GLY A 66 14.69 8.00 4.22
C GLY A 66 13.42 7.94 5.05
N LEU A 67 13.52 8.17 6.38
CA LEU A 67 12.37 8.23 7.27
C LEU A 67 11.42 9.38 6.91
N LEU A 68 11.97 10.59 6.67
CA LEU A 68 11.17 11.75 6.27
C LEU A 68 10.49 11.52 4.92
N TRP A 69 11.21 10.94 3.95
CA TRP A 69 10.65 10.59 2.66
C TRP A 69 9.53 9.55 2.80
N ALA A 70 9.75 8.49 3.57
CA ALA A 70 8.76 7.44 3.79
C ALA A 70 7.50 7.98 4.49
N ALA A 71 7.66 8.82 5.52
CA ALA A 71 6.54 9.36 6.28
C ALA A 71 5.79 10.48 5.53
N ALA A 72 6.49 11.51 5.06
CA ALA A 72 5.85 12.68 4.47
C ALA A 72 5.60 12.51 2.96
N GLY A 73 6.63 12.10 2.22
CA GLY A 73 6.56 11.96 0.77
C GLY A 73 5.70 10.78 0.33
N SER A 74 6.05 9.58 0.77
CA SER A 74 5.37 8.36 0.35
C SER A 74 4.03 8.18 1.06
N THR A 75 4.02 8.16 2.39
CA THR A 75 2.80 7.85 3.15
C THR A 75 1.82 9.01 3.11
N PHE A 76 2.17 10.18 3.64
CA PHE A 76 1.21 11.28 3.78
C PHE A 76 0.77 11.85 2.43
N LEU A 77 1.70 12.31 1.59
CA LEU A 77 1.34 12.90 0.28
C LEU A 77 0.77 11.86 -0.68
N GLY A 78 1.33 10.65 -0.71
CA GLY A 78 0.80 9.55 -1.53
C GLY A 78 -0.64 9.21 -1.15
N LEU A 79 -0.93 9.00 0.14
CA LEU A 79 -2.30 8.70 0.58
C LEU A 79 -3.23 9.90 0.48
N TYR A 80 -2.74 11.13 0.64
CA TYR A 80 -3.54 12.33 0.39
C TYR A 80 -4.06 12.36 -1.05
N VAL A 81 -3.17 12.20 -2.04
CA VAL A 81 -3.55 12.15 -3.46
C VAL A 81 -4.44 10.94 -3.73
N TRP A 82 -4.12 9.79 -3.13
CA TRP A 82 -4.90 8.56 -3.28
C TRP A 82 -6.34 8.70 -2.76
N TYR A 83 -6.53 9.21 -1.54
CA TYR A 83 -7.86 9.43 -0.97
C TYR A 83 -8.66 10.43 -1.80
N ARG A 84 -8.02 11.50 -2.30
CA ARG A 84 -8.66 12.42 -3.24
C ARG A 84 -9.10 11.72 -4.53
N GLY A 85 -8.22 10.95 -5.14
CA GLY A 85 -8.55 10.15 -6.33
C GLY A 85 -9.71 9.19 -6.06
N MET A 86 -9.70 8.50 -4.91
CA MET A 86 -10.78 7.61 -4.49
C MET A 86 -12.11 8.34 -4.26
N ALA A 87 -12.08 9.59 -3.78
CA ALA A 87 -13.28 10.41 -3.67
C ALA A 87 -13.91 10.70 -5.04
N GLU A 88 -13.07 10.92 -6.06
CA GLU A 88 -13.49 11.24 -7.43
C GLU A 88 -13.95 10.02 -8.23
N ILE A 89 -13.20 8.91 -8.19
CA ILE A 89 -13.46 7.72 -9.03
C ILE A 89 -14.18 6.59 -8.29
N GLY A 90 -14.25 6.65 -6.96
CA GLY A 90 -14.80 5.62 -6.08
C GLY A 90 -13.84 4.46 -5.78
N ALA A 91 -14.05 3.84 -4.61
CA ALA A 91 -13.27 2.70 -4.14
C ALA A 91 -13.20 1.50 -5.12
N PRO A 92 -14.27 1.12 -5.86
CA PRO A 92 -14.20 0.00 -6.80
C PRO A 92 -13.21 0.24 -7.95
N ARG A 93 -13.22 1.44 -8.56
CA ARG A 93 -12.27 1.78 -9.65
C ARG A 93 -10.84 1.91 -9.13
N ALA A 94 -10.67 2.48 -7.94
CA ALA A 94 -9.36 2.55 -7.29
C ALA A 94 -8.79 1.15 -6.99
N SER A 95 -9.63 0.18 -6.61
CA SER A 95 -9.22 -1.21 -6.44
C SER A 95 -8.75 -1.83 -7.77
N GLN A 96 -9.37 -1.49 -8.90
CA GLN A 96 -8.90 -1.96 -10.21
C GLN A 96 -7.53 -1.38 -10.56
N LEU A 97 -7.27 -0.11 -10.22
CA LEU A 97 -5.95 0.49 -10.40
C LEU A 97 -4.88 -0.21 -9.56
N GLN A 98 -5.21 -0.66 -8.34
CA GLN A 98 -4.29 -1.46 -7.54
C GLN A 98 -3.97 -2.82 -8.15
N LEU A 99 -4.85 -3.42 -8.96
CA LEU A 99 -4.54 -4.66 -9.67
C LEU A 99 -3.47 -4.46 -10.75
N ALA A 100 -3.35 -3.25 -11.29
CA ALA A 100 -2.27 -2.89 -12.21
C ALA A 100 -0.96 -2.54 -11.49
N GLN A 101 -1.02 -2.15 -10.21
CA GLN A 101 0.15 -1.67 -9.46
C GLN A 101 1.33 -2.67 -9.43
N PRO A 102 1.14 -3.98 -9.19
CA PRO A 102 2.25 -4.94 -9.23
C PRO A 102 2.96 -5.00 -10.59
N LEU A 103 2.20 -4.91 -11.68
CA LEU A 103 2.75 -4.95 -13.05
C LEU A 103 3.52 -3.68 -13.39
N LEU A 104 2.96 -2.53 -13.02
CA LEU A 104 3.64 -1.24 -13.19
C LEU A 104 4.92 -1.18 -12.36
N THR A 105 4.90 -1.72 -11.15
CA THR A 105 6.08 -1.84 -10.29
C THR A 105 7.15 -2.70 -10.96
N LEU A 106 6.78 -3.89 -11.48
CA LEU A 106 7.70 -4.78 -12.20
C LEU A 106 8.30 -4.10 -13.44
N LEU A 107 7.45 -3.41 -14.21
CA LEU A 107 7.88 -2.66 -15.40
C LEU A 107 8.88 -1.57 -15.03
N TRP A 108 8.61 -0.79 -13.99
CA TRP A 108 9.50 0.27 -13.51
C TRP A 108 10.79 -0.28 -12.91
N SER A 109 10.75 -1.41 -12.22
CA SER A 109 11.95 -2.12 -11.75
C SER A 109 12.90 -2.45 -12.91
N VAL A 110 12.39 -3.04 -13.98
CA VAL A 110 13.21 -3.36 -15.16
C VAL A 110 13.70 -2.08 -15.85
N ALA A 111 12.81 -1.10 -16.05
CA ALA A 111 13.12 0.10 -16.82
C ALA A 111 14.07 1.08 -16.10
N LEU A 112 13.91 1.25 -14.79
CA LEU A 112 14.65 2.24 -13.99
C LEU A 112 15.85 1.65 -13.24
N LEU A 113 15.72 0.40 -12.75
CA LEU A 113 16.76 -0.26 -11.96
C LEU A 113 17.54 -1.30 -12.77
N GLY A 114 17.13 -1.60 -14.00
CA GLY A 114 17.80 -2.59 -14.86
C GLY A 114 17.70 -4.01 -14.32
N GLU A 115 16.68 -4.30 -13.51
CA GLU A 115 16.55 -5.56 -12.80
C GLU A 115 16.36 -6.73 -13.78
N GLN A 116 17.23 -7.75 -13.71
CA GLN A 116 17.10 -8.94 -14.55
C GLN A 116 16.09 -9.90 -13.94
N LEU A 117 14.93 -9.98 -14.57
CA LEU A 117 13.88 -10.89 -14.13
C LEU A 117 14.25 -12.33 -14.50
N SER A 118 14.23 -13.21 -13.49
CA SER A 118 14.22 -14.65 -13.74
C SER A 118 13.04 -15.00 -14.66
N PRO A 119 13.16 -15.99 -15.57
CA PRO A 119 12.05 -16.44 -16.41
C PRO A 119 10.79 -16.84 -15.62
N ALA A 120 10.93 -17.17 -14.34
CA ALA A 120 9.82 -17.44 -13.44
C ALA A 120 8.97 -16.20 -13.11
N ALA A 121 9.55 -15.00 -13.09
CA ALA A 121 8.85 -13.77 -12.72
C ALA A 121 7.82 -13.33 -13.80
N PRO A 122 8.14 -13.30 -15.11
CA PRO A 122 7.13 -13.08 -16.15
C PRO A 122 6.04 -14.15 -16.14
N ALA A 123 6.41 -15.43 -15.92
CA ALA A 123 5.43 -16.52 -15.86
C ALA A 123 4.46 -16.37 -14.69
N ALA A 124 4.96 -16.02 -13.49
CA ALA A 124 4.13 -15.73 -12.33
C ALA A 124 3.25 -14.49 -12.54
N ALA A 125 3.79 -13.42 -13.15
CA ALA A 125 3.01 -12.23 -13.49
C ALA A 125 1.87 -12.56 -14.46
N CYS A 126 2.12 -13.38 -15.48
CA CYS A 126 1.09 -13.87 -16.38
C CYS A 126 0.03 -14.72 -15.66
N ALA A 127 0.44 -15.61 -14.75
CA ALA A 127 -0.51 -16.42 -13.97
C ALA A 127 -1.42 -15.54 -13.08
N VAL A 128 -0.84 -14.55 -12.40
CA VAL A 128 -1.58 -13.57 -11.59
C VAL A 128 -2.54 -12.77 -12.46
N LEU A 129 -2.11 -12.31 -13.64
CA LEU A 129 -2.96 -11.62 -14.61
C LEU A 129 -4.15 -12.46 -15.05
N VAL A 130 -3.94 -13.74 -15.34
CA VAL A 130 -5.01 -14.67 -15.71
C VAL A 130 -5.99 -14.84 -14.54
N CYS A 131 -5.49 -15.03 -13.31
CA CYS A 131 -6.35 -15.10 -12.13
C CYS A 131 -7.19 -13.84 -11.96
N ILE A 132 -6.57 -12.66 -12.08
CA ILE A 132 -7.27 -11.37 -12.00
C ILE A 132 -8.35 -11.27 -13.07
N ALA A 133 -8.02 -11.59 -14.33
CA ALA A 133 -8.98 -11.53 -15.44
C ALA A 133 -10.16 -12.49 -15.21
N VAL A 134 -9.92 -13.70 -14.73
CA VAL A 134 -10.99 -14.66 -14.39
C VAL A 134 -11.87 -14.14 -13.26
N THR A 135 -11.29 -13.61 -12.19
CA THR A 135 -12.02 -13.06 -11.05
C THR A 135 -12.85 -11.84 -11.43
N GLN A 136 -12.31 -10.93 -12.25
CA GLN A 136 -13.06 -9.77 -12.76
C GLN A 136 -14.24 -10.21 -13.64
N ARG A 137 -14.03 -11.19 -14.53
CA ARG A 137 -15.11 -11.70 -15.40
C ARG A 137 -16.23 -12.36 -14.61
N ALA A 138 -15.90 -13.10 -13.56
CA ALA A 138 -16.88 -13.73 -12.67
C ALA A 138 -17.72 -12.73 -11.86
N GLN A 139 -17.19 -11.53 -11.59
CA GLN A 139 -17.92 -10.45 -10.88
C GLN A 139 -18.79 -9.60 -11.82
N SER A 140 -18.53 -9.62 -13.13
CA SER A 140 -19.28 -8.88 -14.15
C SER A 140 -20.44 -9.66 -14.79
N GLY A 141 -20.57 -10.95 -14.46
CA GLY A 141 -21.58 -11.87 -15.01
C GLY A 141 -22.73 -12.16 -14.08
#